data_AF-A0A9J5ZYA8-F1
#
_entry.id   AF-A0A9J5ZYA8-F1
#
_cell.length_a   1.000
_cell.length_b   1.000
_cell.length_c   1.000
_cell.angle_alpha   90.00
_cell.angle_beta   90.00
_cell.angle_gamma   90.00
#
_symmetry.space_group_name_H-M   'P 1'
#
loop_
_entity.id
_entity.type
_entity.pdbx_description
1 polymer ?
#
loop_
_entity_poly.entity_id
_entity_poly.type
_entity_poly.pdbx_seq_one_letter_code
_entity_poly.pdbx_strand_id
1 'polypeptide(L)'
;MGFVTDEKIALLGAIQSLFEGSMYTFVFLWTPALSPNDEDIPHGFIFATFMLASMLGSSFAARLMAKNSPKVESYMQIVFVVSSASLMLPILTTFLVPPSNVKGGGISFAGSIQLLGFCTFESCVGIFWPSIMKMRSQYIPEEARSTIMNFFRIPLNLFVCIVLYNVNAFPITVMFGMCSIFLFVASILQRRLAAIADKPKAEDWTAMKERDTEADPLNAP
;
A
#
# COMPACT_ATOMS: atom_id res chain seq x y z
N MET A 1 -23.78 -10.68 -13.22
CA MET A 1 -22.69 -11.13 -12.33
C MET A 1 -21.26 -10.87 -12.86
N GLY A 2 -21.03 -10.73 -14.18
CA GLY A 2 -19.67 -10.55 -14.75
C GLY A 2 -18.99 -9.21 -14.46
N PHE A 3 -19.59 -8.10 -14.92
CA PHE A 3 -18.93 -6.76 -14.91
C PHE A 3 -18.39 -6.27 -13.55
N VAL A 4 -19.12 -6.50 -12.46
CA VAL A 4 -18.70 -6.04 -11.11
C VAL A 4 -17.53 -6.85 -10.57
N THR A 5 -17.45 -8.14 -10.93
CA THR A 5 -16.35 -9.01 -10.53
C THR A 5 -15.08 -8.61 -11.28
N ASP A 6 -15.20 -8.34 -12.58
CA ASP A 6 -14.12 -7.85 -13.42
C ASP A 6 -13.55 -6.51 -12.91
N GLU A 7 -14.43 -5.59 -12.47
CA GLU A 7 -14.02 -4.30 -11.89
C GLU A 7 -13.24 -4.46 -10.58
N LYS A 8 -13.68 -5.33 -9.66
CA LYS A 8 -12.96 -5.60 -8.40
C LYS A 8 -11.57 -6.16 -8.67
N ILE A 9 -11.44 -7.07 -9.63
CA ILE A 9 -10.16 -7.67 -9.99
C ILE A 9 -9.22 -6.63 -10.60
N ALA A 10 -9.73 -5.77 -11.49
CA ALA A 10 -8.96 -4.69 -12.09
C ALA A 10 -8.47 -3.68 -11.04
N LEU A 11 -9.35 -3.25 -10.12
CA LEU A 11 -8.99 -2.36 -9.02
C LEU A 11 -7.92 -2.97 -8.12
N LEU A 12 -8.07 -4.24 -7.75
CA LEU A 12 -7.11 -4.95 -6.90
C LEU A 12 -5.73 -5.07 -7.58
N GLY A 13 -5.70 -5.39 -8.88
CA GLY A 13 -4.47 -5.45 -9.68
C GLY A 13 -3.78 -4.09 -9.80
N ALA A 14 -4.54 -3.01 -10.00
CA ALA A 14 -4.02 -1.64 -10.07
C ALA A 14 -3.42 -1.19 -8.72
N ILE A 15 -4.14 -1.41 -7.60
CA ILE A 15 -3.66 -1.10 -6.25
C ILE A 15 -2.36 -1.83 -5.94
N GLN A 16 -2.31 -3.12 -6.25
CA GLN A 16 -1.12 -3.94 -6.02
C GLN A 16 0.07 -3.44 -6.83
N SER A 17 -0.15 -3.13 -8.11
CA SER A 17 0.91 -2.64 -8.98
C SER A 17 1.44 -1.28 -8.50
N LEU A 18 0.56 -0.35 -8.11
CA LEU A 18 0.94 0.98 -7.59
C LEU A 18 1.77 0.88 -6.31
N PHE A 19 1.37 -0.02 -5.41
CA PHE A 19 2.08 -0.24 -4.16
C PHE A 19 3.46 -0.87 -4.40
N GLU A 20 3.53 -1.92 -5.21
CA GLU A 20 4.79 -2.61 -5.52
C GLU A 20 5.77 -1.71 -6.28
N GLY A 21 5.29 -0.94 -7.26
CA GLY A 21 6.12 0.05 -7.96
C GLY A 21 6.72 1.09 -7.00
N SER A 22 5.93 1.55 -6.02
CA SER A 22 6.38 2.46 -4.97
C SER A 22 7.39 1.80 -4.03
N MET A 23 7.16 0.53 -3.64
CA MET A 23 8.07 -0.25 -2.81
C MET A 23 9.42 -0.47 -3.50
N TYR A 24 9.44 -0.85 -4.77
CA TYR A 24 10.70 -1.03 -5.51
C TYR A 24 11.48 0.27 -5.63
N THR A 25 10.80 1.37 -5.94
CA THR A 25 11.40 2.71 -5.96
C THR A 25 12.02 3.07 -4.60
N PHE A 26 11.30 2.81 -3.50
CA PHE A 26 11.80 3.01 -2.16
C PHE A 26 13.07 2.19 -1.89
N VAL A 27 13.10 0.90 -2.25
CA VAL A 27 14.27 0.01 -2.06
C VAL A 27 15.51 0.52 -2.81
N PHE A 28 15.35 1.19 -3.95
CA PHE A 28 16.47 1.81 -4.66
C PHE A 28 16.90 3.16 -4.08
N LEU A 29 15.96 3.94 -3.54
CA LEU A 29 16.21 5.33 -3.15
C LEU A 29 16.48 5.53 -1.65
N TRP A 30 16.16 4.58 -0.78
CA TRP A 30 16.34 4.79 0.67
C TRP A 30 17.81 5.02 1.06
N THR A 31 18.75 4.31 0.41
CA THR A 31 20.20 4.46 0.65
C THR A 31 20.70 5.87 0.32
N PRO A 32 20.54 6.39 -0.92
CA PRO A 32 20.97 7.75 -1.24
C PRO A 32 20.14 8.84 -0.54
N ALA A 33 18.91 8.53 -0.12
CA ALA A 33 18.07 9.47 0.64
C ALA A 33 18.53 9.65 2.10
N LEU A 34 19.13 8.61 2.70
CA LEU A 34 19.59 8.63 4.07
C LEU A 34 21.08 9.01 4.19
N SER A 35 21.88 8.70 3.18
CA SER A 35 23.31 9.07 3.11
C SER A 35 23.61 9.88 1.84
N PRO A 36 23.15 11.13 1.74
CA PRO A 36 23.40 11.96 0.55
C PRO A 36 24.85 12.43 0.42
N ASN A 37 25.67 12.32 1.47
CA ASN A 37 27.08 12.77 1.51
C ASN A 37 28.08 11.61 1.73
N ASP A 38 27.71 10.36 1.43
CA ASP A 38 28.51 9.17 1.75
C ASP A 38 28.92 9.10 3.23
N GLU A 39 28.00 9.45 4.13
CA GLU A 39 28.19 9.26 5.57
C GLU A 39 28.29 7.76 5.89
N ASP A 40 29.21 7.40 6.78
CA ASP A 40 29.42 6.04 7.28
C ASP A 40 28.27 5.63 8.22
N ILE A 41 27.12 5.33 7.62
CA ILE A 41 25.93 4.86 8.31
C ILE A 41 25.93 3.32 8.27
N PRO A 42 25.60 2.62 9.37
CA PRO A 42 25.49 1.16 9.36
C PRO A 42 24.23 0.70 8.59
N HIS A 43 24.35 0.63 7.26
CA HIS A 43 23.27 0.24 6.33
C HIS A 43 22.63 -1.10 6.71
N GLY A 44 23.44 -2.07 7.16
CA GLY A 44 22.96 -3.38 7.60
C GLY A 44 22.02 -3.31 8.81
N PHE A 45 22.30 -2.44 9.79
CA PHE A 45 21.43 -2.27 10.96
C PHE A 45 20.12 -1.57 10.61
N ILE A 46 20.16 -0.60 9.69
CA ILE A 46 18.94 0.07 9.21
C ILE A 46 18.06 -0.92 8.46
N PHE A 47 18.65 -1.69 7.54
CA PHE A 47 17.94 -2.72 6.81
C PHE A 47 17.36 -3.78 7.75
N ALA A 48 18.10 -4.21 8.79
CA ALA A 48 17.57 -5.10 9.82
C ALA A 48 16.37 -4.48 10.57
N THR A 49 16.41 -3.17 10.82
CA THR A 49 15.29 -2.43 11.44
C THR A 49 14.07 -2.38 10.51
N PHE A 50 14.26 -2.20 9.21
CA PHE A 50 13.20 -2.29 8.20
C PHE A 50 12.57 -3.68 8.15
N MET A 51 13.39 -4.73 8.15
CA MET A 51 12.91 -6.12 8.22
C MET A 51 12.14 -6.40 9.51
N LEU A 52 12.60 -5.88 10.65
CA LEU A 52 11.87 -6.00 11.91
C LEU A 52 10.52 -5.27 11.83
N ALA A 53 10.50 -4.05 11.29
CA ALA A 53 9.29 -3.25 11.12
C ALA A 53 8.25 -3.95 10.22
N SER A 54 8.68 -4.59 9.13
CA SER A 54 7.81 -5.33 8.22
C SER A 54 7.30 -6.65 8.84
N MET A 55 8.11 -7.33 9.66
CA MET A 55 7.67 -8.50 10.44
C MET A 55 6.61 -8.12 11.48
N LEU A 56 6.79 -6.99 12.16
CA LEU A 56 5.81 -6.45 13.10
C LEU A 56 4.50 -6.10 12.39
N GLY A 57 4.58 -5.44 11.22
CA GLY A 57 3.41 -5.13 10.40
C GLY A 57 2.65 -6.39 9.95
N SER A 58 3.37 -7.41 9.48
CA SER A 58 2.78 -8.69 9.07
C SER A 58 2.07 -9.39 10.22
N SER A 59 2.67 -9.38 11.41
CA SER A 59 2.09 -9.96 12.62
C SER A 59 0.84 -9.20 13.07
N PHE A 60 0.86 -7.87 12.97
CA PHE A 60 -0.30 -7.03 13.25
C PHE A 60 -1.44 -7.33 12.28
N ALA A 61 -1.15 -7.44 10.98
CA ALA A 61 -2.13 -7.81 9.97
C ALA A 61 -2.72 -9.20 10.19
N ALA A 62 -1.90 -10.20 10.53
CA ALA A 62 -2.37 -11.54 10.86
C ALA A 62 -3.35 -11.52 12.04
N ARG A 63 -3.03 -10.77 13.10
CA ARG A 63 -3.91 -10.60 14.27
C ARG A 63 -5.19 -9.83 13.95
N LEU A 64 -5.10 -8.85 13.05
CA LEU A 64 -6.24 -8.07 12.59
C LEU A 64 -7.19 -8.93 11.74
N MET A 65 -6.64 -9.78 10.86
CA MET A 65 -7.38 -10.73 10.05
C MET A 65 -7.99 -11.89 10.86
N ALA A 66 -7.39 -12.26 12.00
CA ALA A 66 -7.91 -13.26 12.92
C ALA A 66 -9.15 -12.77 13.68
N LYS A 67 -9.30 -11.45 13.86
CA LYS A 67 -10.54 -10.87 14.39
C LYS A 67 -11.54 -10.69 13.25
N ASN A 68 -12.77 -11.15 13.45
CA ASN A 68 -13.82 -11.16 12.41
C ASN A 68 -14.40 -9.76 12.06
N SER A 69 -13.87 -8.69 12.66
CA SER A 69 -14.55 -7.37 12.72
C SER A 69 -14.00 -6.29 11.78
N PRO A 70 -12.68 -6.12 11.56
CA PRO A 70 -12.19 -5.15 10.59
C PRO A 70 -12.18 -5.76 9.19
N LYS A 71 -13.02 -5.21 8.29
CA LYS A 71 -12.95 -5.50 6.85
C LYS A 71 -11.55 -5.14 6.35
N VAL A 72 -11.00 -6.02 5.51
CA VAL A 72 -9.64 -5.85 4.96
C VAL A 72 -9.55 -4.56 4.18
N GLU A 73 -10.62 -4.21 3.49
CA GLU A 73 -10.65 -3.04 2.62
C GLU A 73 -10.56 -1.71 3.40
N SER A 74 -11.18 -1.64 4.59
CA SER A 74 -11.23 -0.40 5.38
C SER A 74 -9.89 -0.07 6.03
N TYR A 75 -9.19 -1.06 6.62
CA TYR A 75 -7.89 -0.78 7.22
C TYR A 75 -6.79 -0.60 6.17
N MET A 76 -6.90 -1.27 5.00
CA MET A 76 -5.94 -1.10 3.90
C MET A 76 -5.93 0.33 3.36
N GLN A 77 -7.07 1.03 3.36
CA GLN A 77 -7.12 2.44 3.01
C GLN A 77 -6.22 3.28 3.94
N ILE A 78 -6.28 3.03 5.26
CA ILE A 78 -5.44 3.72 6.25
C ILE A 78 -3.96 3.41 5.98
N VAL A 79 -3.64 2.15 5.68
CA VAL A 79 -2.27 1.71 5.36
C VAL A 79 -1.72 2.49 4.15
N PHE A 80 -2.50 2.67 3.08
CA PHE A 80 -2.06 3.43 1.91
C PHE A 80 -1.88 4.93 2.20
N VAL A 81 -2.77 5.53 2.99
CA VAL A 81 -2.65 6.94 3.38
C VAL A 81 -1.41 7.15 4.27
N VAL A 82 -1.18 6.28 5.25
CA VAL A 82 0.01 6.31 6.10
C VAL A 82 1.26 6.11 5.25
N SER A 83 1.25 5.16 4.31
CA SER A 83 2.37 4.93 3.38
C SER A 83 2.69 6.17 2.54
N SER A 84 1.66 6.81 1.99
CA SER A 84 1.77 8.04 1.20
C SER A 84 2.36 9.19 2.02
N ALA A 85 1.90 9.36 3.27
CA ALA A 85 2.44 10.37 4.19
C ALA A 85 3.88 10.08 4.60
N SER A 86 4.22 8.81 4.87
CA SER A 86 5.57 8.37 5.20
C SER A 86 6.57 8.67 4.09
N LEU A 87 6.18 8.50 2.82
CA LEU A 87 7.03 8.84 1.68
C LEU A 87 7.06 10.36 1.37
N MET A 88 6.16 11.16 1.94
CA MET A 88 6.29 12.63 1.91
C MET A 88 7.27 13.17 2.95
N LEU A 89 7.53 12.45 4.04
CA LEU A 89 8.43 12.92 5.11
C LEU A 89 9.83 13.30 4.60
N PRO A 90 10.53 12.49 3.77
CA PRO A 90 11.83 12.87 3.21
C PRO A 90 11.79 14.20 2.45
N ILE A 91 10.70 14.45 1.72
CA ILE A 91 10.51 15.68 0.95
C ILE A 91 10.40 16.87 1.91
N LEU A 92 9.53 16.75 2.92
CA LEU A 92 9.32 17.78 3.92
C LEU A 92 10.60 18.07 4.73
N THR A 93 11.36 17.03 5.10
CA THR A 93 12.61 17.21 5.85
C THR A 93 13.67 17.93 5.01
N THR A 94 13.77 17.65 3.70
CA THR A 94 14.68 18.37 2.80
C THR A 94 14.29 19.85 2.63
N PHE A 95 13.00 20.18 2.67
CA PHE A 95 12.53 21.58 2.55
C PHE A 95 12.54 22.36 3.86
N LEU A 96 12.26 21.72 5.01
CA LEU A 96 12.10 22.38 6.31
C LEU A 96 13.38 22.48 7.13
N VAL A 97 14.34 21.57 6.93
CA VAL A 97 15.58 21.52 7.71
C VAL A 97 16.75 21.89 6.80
N PRO A 98 17.33 23.09 6.91
CA PRO A 98 18.54 23.43 6.18
C PRO A 98 19.68 22.47 6.59
N PRO A 99 20.58 22.08 5.67
CA PRO A 99 21.66 21.16 5.97
C PRO A 99 22.52 21.76 7.08
N SER A 100 22.44 21.19 8.27
CA SER A 100 23.28 21.56 9.40
C SER A 100 24.73 21.20 9.04
N ASN A 101 25.56 22.24 8.84
CA ASN A 101 26.95 22.19 8.38
C ASN A 101 27.93 21.63 9.45
N VAL A 102 27.50 20.64 10.23
CA VAL A 102 28.28 20.04 11.31
C VAL A 102 28.72 18.66 10.85
N LYS A 103 29.91 18.61 10.24
CA LYS A 103 30.63 17.37 9.92
C LYS A 103 31.08 16.72 11.23
N GLY A 104 30.27 15.79 11.75
CA GLY A 104 30.69 14.90 12.83
C GLY A 104 29.71 14.85 13.99
N GLY A 105 28.79 13.88 13.95
CA GLY A 105 28.00 13.48 15.11
C GLY A 105 26.71 12.74 14.75
N GLY A 106 26.77 11.39 14.70
CA GLY A 106 25.60 10.50 14.69
C GLY A 106 24.53 10.77 13.61
N ILE A 107 23.39 10.09 13.73
CA ILE A 107 22.23 10.33 12.86
C ILE A 107 21.66 11.72 13.20
N SER A 108 21.72 12.66 12.25
CA SER A 108 21.09 13.98 12.40
C SER A 108 19.60 13.86 12.73
N PHE A 109 19.02 14.87 13.39
CA PHE A 109 17.58 14.90 13.70
C PHE A 109 16.72 14.70 12.44
N ALA A 110 17.16 15.23 11.29
CA ALA A 110 16.51 15.01 9.99
C ALA A 110 16.57 13.54 9.55
N GLY A 111 17.75 12.89 9.66
CA GLY A 111 17.93 11.47 9.34
C GLY A 111 17.12 10.55 10.25
N SER A 112 16.95 10.91 11.52
CA SER A 112 16.10 10.17 12.47
C SER A 112 14.62 10.22 12.06
N ILE A 113 14.13 11.39 11.62
CA ILE A 113 12.75 11.54 11.11
C ILE A 113 12.56 10.75 9.81
N GLN A 114 13.53 10.80 8.89
CA GLN A 114 13.49 10.02 7.64
C GLN A 114 13.46 8.52 7.93
N LEU A 115 14.32 8.03 8.84
CA LEU A 115 14.35 6.63 9.24
C LEU A 115 13.03 6.19 9.88
N LEU A 116 12.42 7.03 10.71
CA LEU A 116 11.09 6.75 11.28
C LEU A 116 10.01 6.66 10.20
N GLY A 117 10.05 7.56 9.21
CA GLY A 117 9.15 7.51 8.04
C GLY A 117 9.33 6.22 7.24
N PHE A 118 10.58 5.83 6.97
CA PHE A 118 10.92 4.61 6.24
C PHE A 118 10.52 3.35 7.02
N CYS A 119 10.76 3.29 8.33
CA CYS A 119 10.26 2.21 9.18
C CYS A 119 8.73 2.12 9.17
N THR A 120 8.04 3.26 9.19
CA THR A 120 6.57 3.28 9.13
C THR A 120 6.06 2.77 7.79
N PHE A 121 6.72 3.14 6.68
CA PHE A 121 6.42 2.60 5.36
C PHE A 121 6.65 1.09 5.29
N GLU A 122 7.76 0.57 5.84
CA GLU A 122 8.06 -0.86 5.89
C GLU A 122 7.07 -1.66 6.74
N SER A 123 6.61 -1.09 7.87
CA SER A 123 5.49 -1.67 8.61
C SER A 123 4.20 -1.74 7.78
N CYS A 124 3.93 -0.71 6.96
CA CYS A 124 2.80 -0.73 6.03
C CYS A 124 2.96 -1.81 4.94
N VAL A 125 4.17 -1.99 4.39
CA VAL A 125 4.50 -3.09 3.45
C VAL A 125 4.22 -4.45 4.10
N GLY A 126 4.65 -4.63 5.35
CA GLY A 126 4.37 -5.83 6.13
C GLY A 126 2.87 -6.10 6.30
N ILE A 127 2.05 -5.07 6.48
CA ILE A 127 0.58 -5.22 6.56
C ILE A 127 -0.03 -5.51 5.19
N PHE A 128 0.51 -4.90 4.14
CA PHE A 128 -0.01 -4.97 2.78
C PHE A 128 0.02 -6.41 2.22
N TRP A 129 1.15 -7.11 2.34
CA TRP A 129 1.34 -8.47 1.79
C TRP A 129 0.30 -9.52 2.25
N PRO A 130 0.07 -9.73 3.56
CA PRO A 130 -0.94 -10.69 4.00
C PRO A 130 -2.37 -10.26 3.62
N SER A 131 -2.63 -8.95 3.62
CA SER A 131 -3.95 -8.38 3.31
C SER A 131 -4.30 -8.52 1.83
N ILE A 132 -3.36 -8.22 0.93
CA ILE A 132 -3.55 -8.40 -0.51
C ILE A 132 -3.71 -9.88 -0.85
N MET A 133 -2.98 -10.79 -0.17
CA MET A 133 -3.12 -12.23 -0.39
C MET A 133 -4.55 -12.71 -0.08
N LYS A 134 -5.13 -12.22 1.02
CA LYS A 134 -6.51 -12.52 1.43
C LYS A 134 -7.54 -11.96 0.43
N MET A 135 -7.41 -10.70 0.00
CA MET A 135 -8.32 -10.13 -1.01
C MET A 135 -8.20 -10.86 -2.35
N ARG A 136 -6.97 -11.21 -2.77
CA ARG A 136 -6.73 -11.91 -4.02
C ARG A 136 -7.29 -13.34 -4.02
N SER A 137 -7.42 -14.01 -2.86
CA SER A 137 -8.03 -15.35 -2.80
C SER A 137 -9.56 -15.29 -2.77
N GLN A 138 -10.13 -14.18 -2.31
CA GLN A 138 -11.58 -13.96 -2.27
C GLN A 138 -12.15 -13.46 -3.60
N TYR A 139 -11.42 -12.60 -4.31
CA TYR A 139 -11.95 -11.89 -5.48
C TYR A 139 -11.50 -12.42 -6.83
N ILE A 140 -10.40 -13.19 -6.90
CA ILE A 140 -9.84 -13.58 -8.20
C ILE A 140 -9.95 -15.10 -8.40
N PRO A 141 -10.69 -15.57 -9.42
CA PRO A 141 -10.68 -16.98 -9.81
C PRO A 141 -9.26 -17.40 -10.23
N GLU A 142 -8.85 -18.61 -9.86
CA GLU A 142 -7.45 -19.07 -10.00
C GLU A 142 -6.93 -18.97 -11.44
N GLU A 143 -7.81 -19.18 -12.43
CA GLU A 143 -7.48 -19.24 -13.86
C GLU A 143 -7.05 -17.88 -14.46
N ALA A 144 -7.62 -16.77 -13.99
CA ALA A 144 -7.35 -15.43 -14.54
C ALA A 144 -6.38 -14.59 -13.69
N ARG A 145 -5.99 -15.10 -12.51
CA ARG A 145 -5.23 -14.36 -11.50
C ARG A 145 -3.90 -13.86 -12.02
N SER A 146 -3.11 -14.74 -12.64
CA SER A 146 -1.79 -14.39 -13.16
C SER A 146 -1.86 -13.38 -14.30
N THR A 147 -2.76 -13.59 -15.26
CA THR A 147 -2.91 -12.76 -16.46
C THR A 147 -3.28 -11.33 -16.12
N ILE A 148 -4.30 -11.13 -15.27
CA ILE A 148 -4.78 -9.78 -14.96
C ILE A 148 -3.75 -9.01 -14.12
N MET A 149 -3.11 -9.65 -13.14
CA MET A 149 -2.06 -8.98 -12.35
C MET A 149 -0.87 -8.60 -13.22
N ASN A 150 -0.45 -9.46 -14.16
CA ASN A 150 0.66 -9.16 -15.05
C ASN A 150 0.29 -8.05 -16.05
N PHE A 151 -0.95 -8.00 -16.52
CA PHE A 151 -1.44 -6.97 -17.43
C PHE A 151 -1.34 -5.55 -16.83
N PHE A 152 -1.63 -5.38 -15.55
CA PHE A 152 -1.47 -4.08 -14.86
C PHE A 152 -0.04 -3.80 -14.38
N ARG A 153 0.69 -4.84 -13.99
CA ARG A 153 2.07 -4.70 -13.50
C ARG A 153 3.05 -4.29 -14.57
N ILE A 154 2.98 -4.88 -15.76
CA ILE A 154 3.95 -4.63 -16.85
C ILE A 154 4.01 -3.13 -17.21
N PRO A 155 2.91 -2.47 -17.63
CA PRO A 155 2.97 -1.07 -18.04
C PRO A 155 3.34 -0.13 -16.90
N LEU A 156 2.80 -0.37 -15.69
CA LEU A 156 3.07 0.49 -14.54
C LEU A 156 4.51 0.36 -14.03
N ASN A 157 5.02 -0.87 -13.92
CA ASN A 157 6.40 -1.09 -13.50
C ASN A 157 7.38 -0.64 -14.59
N LEU A 158 7.03 -0.75 -15.87
CA LEU A 158 7.84 -0.21 -16.96
C LEU A 158 7.88 1.33 -16.91
N PHE A 159 6.76 1.99 -16.60
CA PHE A 159 6.74 3.43 -16.33
C PHE A 159 7.66 3.80 -15.17
N VAL A 160 7.55 3.09 -14.04
CA VAL A 160 8.42 3.30 -12.87
C VAL A 160 9.89 3.09 -13.24
N CYS A 161 10.22 2.04 -13.98
CA CYS A 161 11.57 1.78 -14.48
C CYS A 161 12.07 2.89 -15.41
N ILE A 162 11.23 3.48 -16.26
CA ILE A 162 11.62 4.61 -17.12
C ILE A 162 11.92 5.86 -16.30
N VAL A 163 11.09 6.15 -15.28
CA VAL A 163 11.33 7.28 -14.36
C VAL A 163 12.61 7.05 -13.57
N LEU A 164 12.82 5.83 -13.07
CA LEU A 164 14.05 5.43 -12.37
C LEU A 164 15.28 5.43 -13.30
N TYR A 165 15.14 5.07 -14.57
CA TYR A 165 16.25 5.13 -15.52
C TYR A 165 16.71 6.59 -15.74
N ASN A 166 15.77 7.52 -15.69
CA ASN A 166 16.03 8.95 -15.74
C ASN A 166 16.36 9.55 -14.35
N VAL A 167 16.87 8.74 -13.39
CA VAL A 167 17.23 9.24 -12.05
C VAL A 167 18.25 10.37 -12.05
N ASN A 168 19.14 10.39 -13.04
CA ASN A 168 20.12 11.47 -13.17
C ASN A 168 19.49 12.79 -13.62
N ALA A 169 18.27 12.76 -14.18
CA ALA A 169 17.52 13.93 -14.63
C ALA A 169 16.52 14.44 -13.57
N PHE A 170 16.10 13.61 -12.61
CA PHE A 170 15.08 13.96 -11.62
C PHE A 170 15.62 13.86 -10.18
N PRO A 171 15.39 14.87 -9.33
CA PRO A 171 15.80 14.80 -7.94
C PRO A 171 15.00 13.73 -7.18
N ILE A 172 15.63 13.12 -6.18
CA ILE A 172 15.06 12.05 -5.33
C ILE A 172 13.70 12.47 -4.71
N THR A 173 13.54 13.76 -4.40
CA THR A 173 12.29 14.35 -3.89
C THR A 173 11.12 14.20 -4.87
N VAL A 174 11.35 14.31 -6.18
CA VAL A 174 10.32 14.12 -7.20
C VAL A 174 9.90 12.66 -7.26
N MET A 175 10.84 11.72 -7.14
CA MET A 175 10.53 10.29 -7.15
C MET A 175 9.70 9.87 -5.94
N PHE A 176 10.08 10.30 -4.74
CA PHE A 176 9.26 10.08 -3.55
C PHE A 176 7.89 10.76 -3.65
N GLY A 177 7.83 11.95 -4.28
CA GLY A 177 6.57 12.64 -4.55
C GLY A 177 5.65 11.82 -5.47
N MET A 178 6.21 11.26 -6.55
CA MET A 178 5.47 10.37 -7.46
C MET A 178 4.99 9.10 -6.76
N CYS A 179 5.83 8.46 -5.95
CA CYS A 179 5.41 7.31 -5.13
C CYS A 179 4.29 7.68 -4.15
N SER A 180 4.39 8.84 -3.50
CA SER A 180 3.34 9.33 -2.60
C SER A 180 2.00 9.54 -3.33
N ILE A 181 2.03 10.10 -4.54
CA ILE A 181 0.84 10.25 -5.40
C ILE A 181 0.28 8.88 -5.79
N PHE A 182 1.13 7.93 -6.18
CA PHE A 182 0.68 6.58 -6.54
C PHE A 182 0.02 5.85 -5.37
N LEU A 183 0.58 5.96 -4.17
CA LEU A 183 -0.02 5.40 -2.95
C LEU A 183 -1.33 6.12 -2.59
N PHE A 184 -1.41 7.43 -2.82
CA PHE A 184 -2.65 8.18 -2.64
C PHE A 184 -3.73 7.74 -3.62
N VAL A 185 -3.39 7.56 -4.90
CA VAL A 185 -4.30 7.00 -5.92
C VAL A 185 -4.72 5.59 -5.51
N ALA A 186 -3.79 4.74 -5.05
CA ALA A 186 -4.10 3.41 -4.54
C ALA A 186 -5.09 3.46 -3.37
N SER A 187 -5.00 4.45 -2.48
CA SER A 187 -5.98 4.66 -1.41
C SER A 187 -7.38 4.98 -1.92
N ILE A 188 -7.50 5.77 -3.00
CA ILE A 188 -8.78 6.10 -3.63
C ILE A 188 -9.35 4.85 -4.30
N LEU A 189 -8.53 4.10 -5.03
CA LEU A 189 -8.94 2.84 -5.65
C LEU A 189 -9.37 1.82 -4.59
N GLN A 190 -8.66 1.73 -3.47
CA GLN A 190 -9.01 0.86 -2.34
C GLN A 190 -10.37 1.26 -1.73
N ARG A 191 -10.65 2.56 -1.62
CA ARG A 191 -11.95 3.07 -1.15
C ARG A 191 -13.07 2.71 -2.12
N ARG A 192 -12.81 2.78 -3.43
CA ARG A 192 -13.78 2.33 -4.46
C ARG A 192 -14.03 0.83 -4.35
N LEU A 193 -12.97 0.03 -4.22
CA LEU A 193 -13.06 -1.41 -4.01
C LEU A 193 -13.90 -1.74 -2.77
N ALA A 194 -13.68 -1.04 -1.64
CA ALA A 194 -14.46 -1.20 -0.41
C ALA A 194 -15.95 -0.92 -0.63
N ALA A 195 -16.28 0.19 -1.30
CA ALA A 195 -17.66 0.56 -1.58
C ALA A 195 -18.38 -0.45 -2.49
N ILE A 196 -17.67 -1.02 -3.46
CA ILE A 196 -18.20 -2.05 -4.38
C ILE A 196 -18.27 -3.42 -3.70
N ALA A 197 -17.38 -3.72 -2.75
CA ALA A 197 -17.43 -4.94 -1.94
C ALA A 197 -18.63 -4.95 -0.98
N ASP A 198 -19.08 -3.78 -0.51
CA ASP A 198 -20.19 -3.65 0.44
C ASP A 198 -21.59 -3.71 -0.21
N LYS A 199 -21.74 -3.24 -1.45
CA LYS A 199 -23.01 -3.29 -2.21
C LYS A 199 -23.64 -4.68 -2.39
N PRO A 200 -22.92 -5.76 -2.76
CA PRO A 200 -23.55 -7.05 -3.05
C PRO A 200 -24.13 -7.75 -1.82
N LYS A 201 -23.63 -7.49 -0.61
CA LYS A 201 -24.25 -8.03 0.61
C LYS A 201 -25.59 -7.36 0.91
N ALA A 202 -25.76 -6.07 0.63
CA ALA A 202 -27.02 -5.39 0.92
C ALA A 202 -28.16 -5.92 0.04
N GLU A 203 -27.89 -6.17 -1.25
CA GLU A 203 -28.87 -6.69 -2.22
C GLU A 203 -29.30 -8.14 -1.91
N ASP A 204 -28.36 -9.01 -1.52
CA ASP A 204 -28.68 -10.40 -1.13
C ASP A 204 -29.52 -10.46 0.16
N TRP A 205 -29.25 -9.59 1.14
CA TRP A 205 -30.03 -9.52 2.38
C TRP A 205 -31.44 -8.95 2.14
N THR A 206 -31.61 -7.97 1.26
CA THR A 206 -32.95 -7.48 0.88
C THR A 206 -33.73 -8.52 0.09
N ALA A 207 -33.10 -9.22 -0.86
CA ALA A 207 -33.74 -10.27 -1.65
C ALA A 207 -34.05 -11.55 -0.83
N MET A 208 -33.30 -11.81 0.24
CA MET A 208 -33.60 -12.89 1.19
C MET A 208 -34.75 -12.48 2.13
N LYS A 209 -34.74 -11.25 2.63
CA LYS A 209 -35.83 -10.72 3.47
C LYS A 209 -37.16 -10.62 2.72
N GLU A 210 -37.15 -10.20 1.45
CA GLU A 210 -38.36 -10.17 0.61
C GLU A 210 -38.93 -11.57 0.37
N ARG A 211 -38.08 -12.57 0.08
CA ARG A 211 -38.51 -13.97 -0.05
C ARG A 211 -39.06 -14.58 1.24
N ASP A 212 -38.47 -14.26 2.38
CA ASP A 212 -38.99 -14.72 3.69
C ASP A 212 -40.31 -14.04 4.06
N THR A 213 -40.59 -12.83 3.54
CA THR A 213 -41.84 -12.09 3.81
C THR A 213 -42.98 -12.55 2.89
N GLU A 214 -42.69 -12.99 1.66
CA GLU A 214 -43.70 -13.56 0.74
C GLU A 214 -44.13 -14.99 1.10
N ALA A 215 -43.33 -15.72 1.89
CA ALA A 215 -43.63 -17.10 2.30
C ALA A 215 -44.67 -17.23 3.43
N ASP A 216 -45.15 -16.11 4.00
CA ASP A 216 -45.97 -16.12 5.22
C ASP A 216 -47.32 -15.36 5.13
N PRO A 217 -48.22 -15.70 4.17
CA PRO A 217 -49.64 -15.42 4.38
C PRO A 217 -50.57 -16.58 3.97
N LEU A 218 -50.27 -17.82 4.38
CA LEU A 218 -51.14 -18.97 4.07
C LEU A 218 -51.56 -19.84 5.26
N ASN A 219 -51.38 -19.36 6.49
CA ASN A 219 -51.96 -20.02 7.65
C ASN A 219 -52.39 -19.01 8.73
N ALA A 220 -53.53 -18.37 8.51
CA ALA A 220 -54.35 -17.80 9.58
C ALA A 220 -55.70 -18.55 9.58
N PRO A 221 -56.15 -19.05 10.75
CA PRO A 221 -57.28 -19.97 10.89
C PRO A 221 -58.64 -19.35 10.57
#